data_AF-A0A8H7A1E5-F1
#
_entry.id   AF-A0A8H7A1E5-F1
#
_cell.length_a   1.000
_cell.length_b   1.000
_cell.length_c   1.000
_cell.angle_alpha   90.00
_cell.angle_beta   90.00
_cell.angle_gamma   90.00
#
_symmetry.space_group_name_H-M   'P 1'
#
loop_
_entity.id
_entity.type
_entity.pdbx_description
1 polymer ?
#
loop_
_entity_poly.entity_id
_entity_poly.type
_entity_poly.pdbx_seq_one_letter_code
_entity_poly.pdbx_strand_id
1 'polypeptide(L)'
;MLNDYDILVVNGFVFCSQHGHECCSSCVCDFREQNNAQIEDDICLDAGLDLAQRKSLNIFDVGAVRYRKESQTCKCETHFDVDCERCFDWVKICMAEMTGNPLPGKVKRLKWPVDESEMHL
;
A
#
# COMPACT_ATOMS: atom_id res chain seq x y z
N MET A 1 11.93 -12.15 22.67
CA MET A 1 10.84 -11.26 23.09
C MET A 1 10.80 -10.14 22.07
N LEU A 2 9.82 -10.15 21.18
CA LEU A 2 9.57 -9.07 20.23
C LEU A 2 9.09 -7.87 21.05
N ASN A 3 9.74 -6.72 20.93
CA ASN A 3 9.26 -5.50 21.57
C ASN A 3 7.95 -5.08 20.90
N ASP A 4 6.91 -4.85 21.68
CA ASP A 4 5.50 -4.74 21.23
C ASP A 4 5.13 -3.58 20.27
N TYR A 5 6.01 -2.67 19.85
CA TYR A 5 5.54 -1.43 19.18
C TYR A 5 6.45 -0.84 18.10
N ASP A 6 6.71 -1.59 17.03
CA ASP A 6 7.31 -1.05 15.80
C ASP A 6 6.53 -1.47 14.54
N ILE A 7 5.23 -1.21 14.56
CA ILE A 7 4.34 -1.41 13.41
C ILE A 7 3.69 -0.09 12.94
N LEU A 8 3.56 0.04 11.63
CA LEU A 8 2.70 1.00 10.96
C LEU A 8 1.44 0.27 10.52
N VAL A 9 0.28 0.80 10.89
CA VAL A 9 -1.00 0.33 10.37
C VAL A 9 -1.49 1.36 9.36
N VAL A 10 -1.79 0.91 8.14
CA VAL A 10 -2.37 1.77 7.10
C VAL A 10 -3.57 1.07 6.50
N ASN A 11 -4.74 1.65 6.68
CA ASN A 11 -6.03 1.11 6.23
C ASN A 11 -6.16 -0.41 6.53
N GLY A 12 -5.84 -0.82 7.76
CA GLY A 12 -5.88 -2.22 8.23
C GLY A 12 -4.60 -3.04 7.98
N PHE A 13 -3.81 -2.74 6.95
CA PHE A 13 -2.57 -3.47 6.67
C PHE A 13 -1.45 -3.07 7.64
N VAL A 14 -0.62 -4.05 7.97
CA VAL A 14 0.50 -3.90 8.91
C VAL A 14 1.84 -3.91 8.17
N PHE A 15 2.70 -2.96 8.54
CA PHE A 15 4.02 -2.78 7.98
C PHE A 15 5.05 -2.52 9.09
N CYS A 16 6.33 -2.75 8.78
CA CYS A 16 7.44 -2.33 9.64
C CYS A 16 7.38 -0.81 9.88
N SER A 17 7.41 -0.40 11.14
CA SER A 17 7.31 1.02 11.49
C SER A 17 8.41 1.86 10.90
N GLN A 18 9.62 1.32 10.71
CA GLN A 18 10.79 2.09 10.30
C GLN A 18 10.92 2.15 8.78
N HIS A 19 10.78 1.01 8.12
CA HIS A 19 11.08 0.86 6.70
C HIS A 19 9.85 0.74 5.81
N GLY A 20 8.65 0.56 6.39
CA GLY A 20 7.40 0.48 5.65
C GLY A 20 7.21 -0.82 4.86
N HIS A 21 8.14 -1.77 5.01
CA HIS A 21 8.01 -3.09 4.41
C HIS A 21 7.09 -3.98 5.24
N GLU A 22 6.26 -4.74 4.55
CA GLU A 22 5.46 -5.80 5.14
C GLU A 22 6.34 -6.98 5.58
N CYS A 23 7.36 -7.34 4.79
CA CYS A 23 8.42 -8.27 5.17
C CYS A 23 9.76 -7.52 5.17
N CYS A 24 10.27 -7.21 6.35
CA CYS A 24 11.47 -6.41 6.54
C CYS A 24 12.63 -7.27 7.06
N SER A 25 13.68 -7.44 6.25
CA SER A 25 14.90 -8.14 6.67
C SER A 25 15.72 -7.36 7.73
N SER A 26 15.65 -6.03 7.71
CA SER A 26 16.40 -5.18 8.66
C SER A 26 15.84 -5.25 10.08
N CYS A 27 14.50 -5.26 10.21
CA CYS A 27 13.81 -5.35 11.49
C CYS A 27 13.42 -6.80 11.85
N VAL A 28 13.63 -7.74 10.93
CA VAL A 28 13.33 -9.17 11.07
C VAL A 28 11.86 -9.40 11.45
N CYS A 29 10.96 -8.76 10.69
CA CYS A 29 9.51 -8.92 10.82
C CYS A 29 8.88 -9.29 9.48
N ASP A 30 7.80 -10.09 9.53
CA ASP A 30 7.05 -10.52 8.37
C ASP A 30 5.55 -10.52 8.70
N PHE A 31 4.82 -9.59 8.09
CA PHE A 31 3.39 -9.38 8.29
C PHE A 31 2.55 -9.89 7.12
N ARG A 32 3.18 -10.58 6.14
CA ARG A 32 2.48 -11.04 4.92
C ARG A 32 1.33 -11.98 5.23
N GLU A 33 1.50 -12.92 6.17
CA GLU A 33 0.45 -13.85 6.57
C GLU A 33 -0.77 -13.10 7.13
N GLN A 34 -0.54 -12.17 8.06
CA GLN A 34 -1.61 -11.36 8.65
C GLN A 34 -2.33 -10.49 7.63
N ASN A 35 -1.61 -9.86 6.71
CA ASN A 35 -2.20 -9.02 5.69
C ASN A 35 -2.91 -9.82 4.60
N ASN A 36 -2.38 -10.97 4.21
CA ASN A 36 -3.03 -11.87 3.25
C ASN A 36 -4.37 -12.36 3.80
N ALA A 37 -4.45 -12.72 5.09
CA ALA A 37 -5.71 -13.11 5.72
C ALA A 37 -6.79 -12.02 5.69
N GLN A 38 -6.43 -10.74 5.56
CA GLN A 38 -7.40 -9.64 5.46
C GLN A 38 -8.02 -9.48 4.06
N ILE A 39 -7.38 -10.01 3.01
CA ILE A 39 -7.80 -9.88 1.61
C ILE A 39 -8.05 -11.22 0.92
N GLU A 40 -7.87 -12.31 1.67
CA GLU A 40 -8.04 -13.70 1.20
C GLU A 40 -9.41 -13.91 0.58
N ASP A 41 -10.48 -13.51 1.27
CA ASP A 41 -11.85 -13.70 0.79
C ASP A 41 -12.13 -12.93 -0.50
N ASP A 42 -11.62 -11.69 -0.62
CA ASP A 42 -11.83 -10.84 -1.80
C ASP A 42 -11.04 -11.33 -3.01
N ILE A 43 -9.83 -11.86 -2.80
CA ILE A 43 -8.95 -12.35 -3.87
C ILE A 43 -9.27 -13.78 -4.29
N CYS A 44 -9.73 -14.64 -3.37
CA CYS A 44 -10.10 -16.03 -3.68
C CYS A 44 -11.29 -16.11 -4.65
N LEU A 45 -12.09 -15.06 -4.76
CA LEU A 45 -13.12 -14.92 -5.81
C LEU A 45 -12.52 -14.89 -7.23
N ASP A 46 -11.24 -14.56 -7.39
CA ASP A 46 -10.49 -14.64 -8.63
C ASP A 46 -9.68 -15.95 -8.68
N ALA A 47 -10.29 -17.00 -9.26
CA ALA A 47 -9.85 -18.41 -9.19
C ALA A 47 -8.47 -18.74 -9.78
N GLY A 48 -7.63 -17.75 -10.09
CA GLY A 48 -6.26 -17.91 -10.59
C GLY A 48 -5.18 -17.20 -9.77
N LEU A 49 -5.54 -16.45 -8.72
CA LEU A 49 -4.57 -15.69 -7.93
C LEU A 49 -4.18 -16.42 -6.64
N ASP A 50 -2.89 -16.67 -6.49
CA ASP A 50 -2.30 -17.31 -5.30
C ASP A 50 -1.57 -16.27 -4.44
N LEU A 51 -2.16 -15.92 -3.29
CA LEU A 51 -1.58 -14.95 -2.35
C LEU A 51 -0.18 -15.34 -1.83
N ALA A 52 0.20 -16.62 -1.90
CA ALA A 52 1.54 -17.08 -1.56
C ALA A 52 2.61 -16.59 -2.56
N GLN A 53 2.20 -16.24 -3.79
CA GLN A 53 3.09 -15.75 -4.85
C GLN A 53 3.21 -14.23 -4.89
N ARG A 54 2.38 -13.51 -4.12
CA ARG A 54 2.43 -12.04 -4.02
C ARG A 54 3.79 -11.57 -3.50
N LYS A 55 4.33 -10.50 -4.08
CA LYS A 55 5.54 -9.86 -3.56
C LYS A 55 5.22 -9.07 -2.28
N SER A 56 6.22 -8.97 -1.39
CA SER A 56 6.10 -8.11 -0.22
C SER A 56 5.89 -6.66 -0.65
N LEU A 57 4.94 -5.98 0.00
CA LEU A 57 4.68 -4.57 -0.26
C LEU A 57 5.57 -3.65 0.59
N ASN A 58 5.81 -2.46 0.06
CA ASN A 58 6.29 -1.32 0.83
C ASN A 58 5.27 -0.19 0.76
N ILE A 59 4.85 0.32 1.92
CA ILE A 59 3.82 1.35 2.04
C ILE A 59 4.21 2.68 1.39
N PHE A 60 5.50 3.00 1.37
CA PHE A 60 6.01 4.24 0.75
C PHE A 60 6.04 4.13 -0.79
N ASP A 61 6.20 2.92 -1.35
CA ASP A 61 6.17 2.68 -2.79
C ASP A 61 4.75 2.81 -3.39
N VAL A 62 3.73 2.76 -2.54
CA VAL A 62 2.32 2.96 -2.89
C VAL A 62 1.82 4.38 -2.56
N GLY A 63 2.73 5.31 -2.27
CA GLY A 63 2.41 6.73 -2.11
C GLY A 63 1.99 7.15 -0.70
N ALA A 64 2.27 6.32 0.32
CA ALA A 64 2.12 6.75 1.70
C ALA A 64 3.27 7.69 2.12
N VAL A 65 2.95 8.67 2.96
CA VAL A 65 3.91 9.52 3.65
C VAL A 65 3.52 9.60 5.12
N ARG A 66 4.50 9.72 6.02
CA ARG A 66 4.18 9.91 7.44
C ARG A 66 3.46 11.24 7.64
N TYR A 67 2.46 11.25 8.52
CA TYR A 67 1.76 12.47 8.90
C TYR A 67 2.71 13.49 9.55
N ARG A 68 3.65 13.00 10.37
CA ARG A 68 4.79 13.73 10.93
C ARG A 68 6.03 12.83 10.94
N LYS A 69 7.23 13.41 11.00
CA LYS A 69 8.52 12.70 10.88
C LYS A 69 8.63 11.43 11.74
N GLU A 70 8.10 11.46 12.95
CA GLU A 70 8.18 10.35 13.93
C GLU A 70 6.80 9.70 14.20
N SER A 71 5.82 9.96 13.34
CA SER A 71 4.47 9.44 13.51
C SER A 71 4.38 7.98 13.02
N GLN A 72 3.60 7.19 13.78
CA GLN A 72 3.10 5.86 13.38
C GLN A 72 1.80 5.95 12.56
N THR A 73 1.51 7.13 12.00
CA THR A 73 0.35 7.38 11.16
C THR A 73 0.83 7.84 9.80
N CYS A 74 0.27 7.24 8.75
CA CYS A 74 0.54 7.61 7.37
C CYS A 74 -0.69 8.26 6.73
N LYS A 75 -0.44 9.19 5.83
CA LYS A 75 -1.43 9.73 4.90
C LYS A 75 -0.99 9.43 3.47
N CYS A 76 -1.91 9.45 2.52
CA CYS A 76 -1.50 9.40 1.12
C CYS A 76 -0.92 10.75 0.67
N GLU A 77 -0.04 10.72 -0.32
CA GLU A 77 0.55 11.94 -0.91
C GLU A 77 -0.43 12.71 -1.80
N THR A 78 -1.48 12.05 -2.30
CA THR A 78 -2.42 12.61 -3.29
C THR A 78 -3.58 13.36 -2.64
N HIS A 79 -4.28 12.73 -1.70
CA HIS A 79 -5.45 13.31 -1.04
C HIS A 79 -5.12 13.90 0.34
N PHE A 80 -3.94 13.60 0.88
CA PHE A 80 -3.51 13.98 2.23
C PHE A 80 -4.37 13.42 3.37
N ASP A 81 -5.18 12.41 3.08
CA ASP A 81 -6.01 11.70 4.04
C ASP A 81 -5.22 10.59 4.71
N VAL A 82 -5.36 10.50 6.04
CA VAL A 82 -4.90 9.33 6.82
C VAL A 82 -5.75 8.13 6.43
N ASP A 83 -5.13 6.97 6.24
CA ASP A 83 -5.82 5.73 5.86
C ASP A 83 -6.73 5.90 4.64
N CYS A 84 -6.27 6.65 3.64
CA CYS A 84 -7.02 6.94 2.43
C CYS A 84 -7.49 5.66 1.69
N GLU A 85 -8.76 5.31 1.85
CA GLU A 85 -9.39 4.11 1.26
C GLU A 85 -9.22 4.03 -0.26
N ARG A 86 -9.08 5.18 -0.95
CA ARG A 86 -8.90 5.24 -2.40
C ARG A 86 -7.48 4.88 -2.84
N CYS A 87 -6.49 5.29 -2.06
CA CYS A 87 -5.07 5.07 -2.38
C CYS A 87 -4.55 3.78 -1.77
N PHE A 88 -5.16 3.32 -0.68
CA PHE A 88 -4.76 2.16 0.11
C PHE A 88 -5.79 1.03 -0.01
N ASP A 89 -6.33 0.85 -1.21
CA ASP A 89 -7.16 -0.30 -1.57
C ASP A 89 -6.25 -1.52 -1.77
N TRP A 90 -6.05 -2.28 -0.69
CA TRP A 90 -5.09 -3.38 -0.66
C TRP A 90 -5.44 -4.51 -1.62
N VAL A 91 -6.72 -4.79 -1.81
CA VAL A 91 -7.20 -5.78 -2.78
C VAL A 91 -6.74 -5.37 -4.18
N LYS A 92 -7.06 -4.14 -4.61
CA LYS A 92 -6.64 -3.66 -5.95
C LYS A 92 -5.13 -3.59 -6.10
N ILE A 93 -4.41 -3.15 -5.07
CA ILE A 93 -2.94 -3.08 -5.10
C ILE A 93 -2.32 -4.48 -5.27
N CYS A 94 -2.79 -5.46 -4.48
CA CYS A 94 -2.30 -6.83 -4.54
C CYS A 94 -2.63 -7.48 -5.88
N MET A 95 -3.87 -7.32 -6.37
CA MET A 95 -4.26 -7.82 -7.69
C MET A 95 -3.41 -7.20 -8.80
N ALA A 96 -3.18 -5.88 -8.76
CA ALA A 96 -2.35 -5.20 -9.75
C ALA A 96 -0.90 -5.72 -9.75
N GLU A 97 -0.33 -5.92 -8.56
CA GLU A 97 1.02 -6.48 -8.40
C GLU A 97 1.13 -7.89 -9.00
N MET A 98 0.17 -8.76 -8.70
CA MET A 98 0.18 -10.15 -9.14
C MET A 98 -0.12 -10.31 -10.64
N THR A 99 -0.94 -9.42 -11.21
CA THR A 99 -1.32 -9.44 -12.63
C THR A 99 -0.40 -8.61 -13.53
N GLY A 100 0.54 -7.85 -12.94
CA GLY A 100 1.43 -6.94 -13.67
C GLY A 100 0.75 -5.66 -14.16
N ASN A 101 -0.46 -5.36 -13.66
CA ASN A 101 -1.18 -4.14 -13.98
C ASN A 101 -0.59 -2.93 -13.21
N PRO A 102 -0.76 -1.69 -13.72
CA PRO A 102 -0.31 -0.50 -13.02
C PRO A 102 -1.02 -0.34 -11.67
N LEU A 103 -0.26 0.01 -10.63
CA LEU A 103 -0.81 0.29 -9.31
C LEU A 103 -1.79 1.48 -9.35
N PRO A 104 -2.93 1.41 -8.64
CA PRO A 104 -3.88 2.51 -8.52
C PRO A 104 -3.24 3.65 -7.73
N GLY A 105 -2.61 4.61 -8.42
CA GLY A 105 -1.90 5.73 -7.80
C GLY A 105 -0.57 6.08 -8.46
N LYS A 106 0.05 5.15 -9.22
CA LYS A 106 1.21 5.46 -10.08
C LYS A 106 0.81 6.08 -11.43
N VAL A 107 -0.37 6.68 -11.50
CA VAL A 107 -0.69 7.59 -12.62
C VAL A 107 0.28 8.75 -12.50
N LYS A 108 1.11 8.94 -13.53
CA LYS A 108 2.10 10.03 -13.61
C LYS A 108 1.46 11.29 -13.06
N ARG A 109 2.07 11.85 -12.01
CA ARG A 109 1.74 13.16 -11.43
C ARG A 109 1.39 14.12 -12.57
N LEU A 110 0.10 14.33 -12.82
CA LEU A 110 -0.35 15.43 -13.68
C LEU A 110 0.17 16.67 -12.97
N LYS A 111 1.11 17.38 -13.61
CA LYS A 111 1.53 18.69 -13.13
C LYS A 111 0.28 19.57 -13.22
N TRP A 112 -0.36 19.80 -12.08
CA TRP A 112 -1.36 20.85 -11.95
C TRP A 112 -0.64 22.21 -12.00
N PRO A 113 -1.19 23.23 -12.69
CA PRO A 113 -2.50 23.23 -13.33
C PRO A 113 -2.52 22.47 -14.65
N VAL A 114 -3.59 21.68 -14.85
CA VAL A 114 -3.92 21.08 -16.14
C VAL A 114 -4.16 22.22 -17.11
N ASP A 115 -3.40 22.25 -18.21
CA ASP A 115 -3.62 23.19 -19.30
C ASP A 115 -4.94 22.81 -19.98
N GLU A 116 -5.95 23.66 -19.87
CA GLU A 116 -7.31 23.45 -20.41
C GLU A 116 -7.33 23.33 -21.95
N SER A 117 -6.21 23.59 -22.63
CA SER A 117 -6.09 23.47 -24.09
C SER A 117 -6.08 22.05 -24.63
N GLU A 118 -5.87 21.02 -23.79
CA GLU A 118 -5.86 19.60 -24.24
C GLU A 118 -7.22 18.89 -24.11
N MET A 119 -8.29 19.57 -23.69
CA MET A 119 -9.63 18.98 -23.53
C MET A 119 -10.53 19.07 -24.79
N HIS A 120 -9.96 19.35 -25.96
CA HIS A 120 -10.67 19.17 -27.23
C HIS A 120 -9.78 18.39 -28.19
N LEU A 121 -10.18 17.14 -28.46
CA LEU A 121 -10.28 16.51 -29.78
C LEU A 121 -10.99 15.15 -29.65
#